data_AF-A0A1S8C617-F1
#
_entry.id   AF-A0A1S8C617-F1
#
_cell.length_a   1.000
_cell.length_b   1.000
_cell.length_c   1.000
_cell.angle_alpha   90.00
_cell.angle_beta   90.00
_cell.angle_gamma   90.00
#
_symmetry.space_group_name_H-M   'P 1'
#
loop_
_entity.id
_entity.type
_entity.pdbx_description
1 polymer ?
#
loop_
_entity_poly.entity_id
_entity_poly.type
_entity_poly.pdbx_seq_one_letter_code
_entity_poly.pdbx_strand_id
1 'polypeptide(L)'
;MQSPDQQEAERTAEQPAVADLYRRLDAARELAVLRFRQALAMPVINPQSLGEREAAARFQSARITALDAADHGLVIGRLDREAAPQPLYIGRVGLPADDPAGDPALVDWRA
;
A
#
# COMPACT_ATOMS: atom_id res chain seq x y z
N MET A 1 28.26 -9.52 15.74
CA MET A 1 28.26 -8.40 14.77
C MET A 1 28.35 -9.03 13.39
N GLN A 2 27.32 -8.90 12.54
CA GLN A 2 27.31 -9.51 11.20
C GLN A 2 28.43 -8.89 10.35
N SER A 3 29.12 -9.73 9.56
CA SER A 3 30.19 -9.27 8.67
C SER A 3 29.61 -8.41 7.53
N PRO A 4 30.37 -7.44 6.96
CA PRO A 4 29.90 -6.59 5.86
C PRO A 4 29.34 -7.37 4.68
N ASP A 5 30.01 -8.47 4.28
CA ASP A 5 29.60 -9.33 3.16
C ASP A 5 28.26 -10.03 3.42
N GLN A 6 27.95 -10.35 4.68
CA GLN A 6 26.67 -10.94 5.06
C GLN A 6 25.53 -9.91 4.97
N GLN A 7 25.80 -8.66 5.35
CA GLN A 7 24.82 -7.57 5.25
C GLN A 7 24.52 -7.24 3.78
N GLU A 8 25.52 -7.27 2.90
CA GLU A 8 25.34 -7.03 1.47
C GLU A 8 24.53 -8.16 0.79
N ALA A 9 24.79 -9.41 1.17
CA ALA A 9 23.99 -10.55 0.71
C ALA A 9 22.53 -10.46 1.17
N GLU A 10 22.28 -10.11 2.44
CA GLU A 10 20.92 -9.93 2.99
C GLU A 10 20.17 -8.80 2.27
N ARG A 11 20.81 -7.64 2.03
CA ARG A 11 20.21 -6.53 1.28
C ARG A 11 19.87 -6.93 -0.16
N THR A 12 20.77 -7.66 -0.81
CA THR A 12 20.56 -8.12 -2.19
C THR A 12 19.38 -9.08 -2.28
N ALA A 13 19.21 -9.95 -1.28
CA ALA A 13 18.07 -10.87 -1.21
C ALA A 13 16.73 -10.16 -0.93
N GLU A 14 16.74 -9.05 -0.20
CA GLU A 14 15.54 -8.29 0.16
C GLU A 14 15.08 -7.31 -0.94
N GLN A 15 16.01 -6.82 -1.76
CA GLN A 15 15.72 -5.82 -2.80
C GLN A 15 14.53 -6.17 -3.73
N PRO A 16 14.35 -7.43 -4.19
CA PRO A 16 13.22 -7.79 -5.04
C PRO A 16 11.87 -7.68 -4.34
N ALA A 17 11.81 -8.03 -3.04
CA ALA A 17 10.59 -7.95 -2.25
C ALA A 17 10.18 -6.48 -2.05
N VAL A 18 11.14 -5.63 -1.67
CA VAL A 18 10.89 -4.18 -1.55
C VAL A 18 10.47 -3.57 -2.88
N ALA A 19 11.11 -3.96 -4.00
CA ALA A 19 10.73 -3.49 -5.33
C ALA A 19 9.29 -3.90 -5.72
N ASP A 20 8.84 -5.09 -5.34
CA ASP A 20 7.44 -5.51 -5.53
C ASP A 20 6.47 -4.64 -4.72
N LEU A 21 6.81 -4.27 -3.48
CA LEU A 21 5.99 -3.39 -2.65
C LEU A 21 5.84 -1.98 -3.26
N TYR A 22 6.91 -1.43 -3.84
CA TYR A 22 6.83 -0.16 -4.58
C TYR A 22 5.95 -0.29 -5.83
N ARG A 23 6.05 -1.38 -6.61
CA ARG A 23 5.14 -1.62 -7.75
C ARG A 23 3.67 -1.68 -7.31
N ARG A 24 3.39 -2.31 -6.16
CA ARG A 24 2.05 -2.35 -5.58
C ARG A 24 1.57 -0.97 -5.11
N LEU A 25 2.46 -0.15 -4.55
CA LEU A 25 2.15 1.22 -4.16
C LEU A 25 1.70 2.03 -5.38
N ASP A 26 2.43 1.93 -6.49
CA ASP A 26 2.08 2.60 -7.76
C ASP A 26 0.73 2.12 -8.29
N ALA A 27 0.51 0.81 -8.35
CA ALA A 27 -0.77 0.25 -8.78
C ALA A 27 -1.95 0.69 -7.88
N ALA A 28 -1.72 0.77 -6.57
CA ALA A 28 -2.73 1.25 -5.62
C ALA A 28 -3.04 2.74 -5.85
N ARG A 29 -2.03 3.56 -6.19
CA ARG A 29 -2.19 4.98 -6.50
C ARG A 29 -2.98 5.17 -7.79
N GLU A 30 -2.63 4.44 -8.84
CA GLU A 30 -3.35 4.46 -10.12
C GLU A 30 -4.83 4.07 -9.94
N LEU A 31 -5.09 3.01 -9.17
CA LEU A 31 -6.45 2.57 -8.86
C LEU A 31 -7.22 3.64 -8.08
N ALA A 32 -6.60 4.29 -7.09
CA ALA A 32 -7.23 5.36 -6.32
C ALA A 32 -7.57 6.57 -7.21
N VAL A 33 -6.67 6.96 -8.12
CA VAL A 33 -6.92 8.02 -9.13
C VAL A 33 -8.07 7.64 -10.07
N LEU A 34 -8.09 6.40 -10.56
CA LEU A 34 -9.19 5.91 -11.40
C LEU A 34 -10.53 6.00 -10.66
N ARG A 35 -10.59 5.52 -9.41
CA ARG A 35 -11.80 5.57 -8.58
C ARG A 35 -12.23 6.99 -8.24
N PHE A 36 -11.27 7.90 -8.04
CA PHE A 36 -11.56 9.32 -7.85
C PHE A 36 -12.24 9.92 -9.09
N ARG A 37 -11.70 9.65 -10.28
CA ARG A 37 -12.30 10.11 -11.55
C ARG A 37 -13.69 9.50 -11.77
N GLN A 38 -13.86 8.22 -11.47
CA GLN A 38 -15.17 7.54 -11.53
C GLN A 38 -16.18 8.20 -10.58
N ALA A 39 -15.79 8.48 -9.33
CA ALA A 39 -16.64 9.19 -8.38
C ALA A 39 -17.08 10.55 -8.93
N LEU A 40 -16.16 11.33 -9.52
CA LEU A 40 -16.50 12.61 -10.13
C LEU A 40 -17.42 12.52 -11.36
N ALA A 41 -17.39 11.39 -12.08
CA ALA A 41 -18.23 11.13 -13.24
C ALA A 41 -19.63 10.61 -12.87
N MET A 42 -19.89 10.28 -11.59
CA MET A 42 -21.21 9.81 -11.14
C MET A 42 -22.28 10.88 -11.38
N PRO A 43 -23.41 10.53 -12.04
CA PRO A 43 -24.53 11.44 -12.22
C PRO A 43 -25.14 11.87 -10.90
N VAL A 44 -25.41 13.18 -10.76
CA VAL A 44 -26.11 13.73 -9.61
C VAL A 44 -27.58 13.89 -9.98
N ILE A 45 -28.43 13.02 -9.43
CA ILE A 45 -29.87 12.95 -9.71
C ILE A 45 -30.72 13.46 -8.54
N ASN A 46 -30.14 13.52 -7.34
CA ASN A 46 -30.76 14.00 -6.11
C ASN A 46 -29.68 14.38 -5.06
N PRO A 47 -30.06 15.01 -3.93
CA PRO A 47 -29.08 15.38 -2.89
C PRO A 47 -28.30 14.20 -2.30
N GLN A 48 -28.88 13.01 -2.23
CA GLN A 48 -28.18 11.81 -1.75
C GLN A 48 -27.04 11.41 -2.70
N SER A 49 -27.30 11.37 -4.01
CA SER A 49 -26.29 11.05 -5.04
C SER A 49 -25.15 12.08 -5.07
N LEU A 50 -25.43 13.36 -4.74
CA LEU A 50 -24.40 14.37 -4.55
C LEU A 50 -23.51 14.01 -3.34
N GLY A 51 -24.13 13.69 -2.20
CA GLY A 51 -23.41 13.30 -0.98
C GLY A 51 -22.53 12.06 -1.18
N GLU A 52 -23.05 11.02 -1.85
CA GLU A 52 -22.30 9.81 -2.19
C GLU A 52 -21.10 10.11 -3.09
N ARG A 53 -21.31 10.91 -4.15
CA ARG A 53 -20.23 11.36 -5.04
C ARG A 53 -19.14 12.11 -4.27
N GLU A 54 -19.52 13.07 -3.44
CA GLU A 54 -18.55 13.85 -2.69
C GLU A 54 -17.80 13.01 -1.65
N ALA A 55 -18.50 12.12 -0.95
CA ALA A 55 -17.88 11.21 0.02
C ALA A 55 -16.86 10.29 -0.66
N ALA A 56 -17.22 9.69 -1.80
CA ALA A 56 -16.32 8.85 -2.58
C ALA A 56 -15.10 9.64 -3.09
N ALA A 57 -15.31 10.86 -3.62
CA ALA A 57 -14.22 11.71 -4.09
C ALA A 57 -13.27 12.10 -2.94
N ARG A 58 -13.81 12.50 -1.78
CA ARG A 58 -12.99 12.83 -0.59
C ARG A 58 -12.20 11.63 -0.11
N PHE A 59 -12.82 10.46 -0.04
CA PHE A 59 -12.15 9.22 0.38
C PHE A 59 -10.99 8.87 -0.56
N GLN A 60 -11.20 8.88 -1.88
CA GLN A 60 -10.14 8.56 -2.83
C GLN A 60 -9.03 9.63 -2.82
N SER A 61 -9.37 10.92 -2.67
CA SER A 61 -8.39 12.00 -2.54
C SER A 61 -7.49 11.83 -1.30
N ALA A 62 -8.07 11.45 -0.16
CA ALA A 62 -7.32 11.15 1.05
C ALA A 62 -6.42 9.91 0.86
N ARG A 63 -6.93 8.87 0.18
CA ARG A 63 -6.16 7.67 -0.14
C ARG A 63 -4.96 7.98 -1.03
N ILE A 64 -5.12 8.79 -2.08
CA ILE A 64 -4.02 9.25 -2.95
C ILE A 64 -2.96 9.97 -2.11
N THR A 65 -3.38 10.95 -1.31
CA THR A 65 -2.46 11.72 -0.45
C THR A 65 -1.65 10.81 0.49
N ALA A 66 -2.28 9.78 1.07
CA ALA A 66 -1.60 8.83 1.94
C ALA A 66 -0.58 7.96 1.19
N LEU A 67 -0.93 7.49 -0.01
CA LEU A 67 -0.03 6.70 -0.86
C LEU A 67 1.16 7.54 -1.34
N ASP A 68 0.91 8.79 -1.75
CA ASP A 68 1.95 9.74 -2.16
C ASP A 68 2.94 10.04 -1.01
N ALA A 69 2.42 10.24 0.20
CA ALA A 69 3.26 10.49 1.38
C ALA A 69 4.12 9.29 1.81
N ALA A 70 3.74 8.08 1.40
CA ALA A 70 4.46 6.85 1.70
C ALA A 70 5.54 6.48 0.66
N ASP A 71 5.63 7.22 -0.45
CA ASP A 71 6.62 7.00 -1.50
C ASP A 71 8.06 7.09 -0.98
N HIS A 72 8.31 7.99 -0.02
CA HIS A 72 9.59 8.06 0.67
C HIS A 72 9.58 7.22 1.94
N GLY A 73 10.33 6.12 1.91
CA GLY A 73 10.45 5.22 3.06
C GLY A 73 9.19 4.40 3.29
N LEU A 74 8.68 3.78 2.21
CA LEU A 74 7.49 2.93 2.21
C LEU A 74 7.58 1.84 3.28
N VAL A 75 8.69 1.12 3.29
CA VAL A 75 8.98 0.02 4.23
C VAL A 75 9.81 0.56 5.38
N ILE A 76 9.31 0.34 6.60
CA ILE A 76 9.97 0.73 7.85
C ILE A 76 10.75 -0.47 8.41
N GLY A 77 10.22 -1.68 8.24
CA GLY A 77 10.87 -2.89 8.72
C GLY A 77 10.15 -4.17 8.30
N ARG A 78 10.67 -5.28 8.81
CA ARG A 78 10.25 -6.64 8.52
C ARG A 78 10.11 -7.43 9.82
N LEU A 79 9.14 -8.33 9.87
CA LEU A 79 8.93 -9.27 10.96
C LEU A 79 9.01 -10.69 10.41
N ASP A 80 10.04 -11.42 10.84
CA ASP A 80 10.17 -12.84 10.57
C ASP A 80 9.35 -13.61 11.62
N ARG A 81 8.38 -14.40 11.17
CA ARG A 81 7.41 -15.08 12.05
C ARG A 81 7.68 -16.58 12.05
N GLU A 82 7.64 -17.22 13.22
CA GLU A 82 7.84 -18.67 13.31
C GLU A 82 6.72 -19.46 12.63
N ALA A 83 5.50 -18.94 12.67
CA ALA A 83 4.30 -19.60 12.14
C ALA A 83 4.11 -19.45 10.62
N ALA A 84 4.90 -18.60 9.95
CA ALA A 84 4.75 -18.33 8.52
C ALA A 84 6.11 -18.20 7.84
N PRO A 85 6.36 -18.93 6.74
CA PRO A 85 7.66 -18.89 6.06
C PRO A 85 7.92 -17.55 5.34
N GLN A 86 6.87 -16.77 5.03
CA GLN A 86 7.03 -15.45 4.45
C GLN A 86 7.10 -14.36 5.55
N PRO A 87 8.05 -13.43 5.43
CA PRO A 87 8.12 -12.29 6.34
C PRO A 87 6.92 -11.36 6.16
N LEU A 88 6.53 -10.70 7.25
CA LEU A 88 5.55 -9.63 7.21
C LEU A 88 6.29 -8.29 7.11
N TYR A 89 5.95 -7.48 6.11
CA TYR A 89 6.51 -6.14 5.97
C TYR A 89 5.64 -5.11 6.68
N ILE A 90 6.29 -4.19 7.38
CA ILE A 90 5.65 -3.06 8.06
C ILE A 90 6.02 -1.76 7.34
N GLY A 91 5.03 -0.94 7.03
CA GLY A 91 5.20 0.28 6.26
C GLY A 91 4.29 1.42 6.68
N ARG A 92 4.41 2.54 5.97
CA ARG A 92 3.66 3.78 6.24
C ARG A 92 2.18 3.73 5.84
N VAL A 93 1.81 2.78 5.00
CA VAL A 93 0.46 2.51 4.53
C VAL A 93 0.27 1.01 4.36
N GLY A 94 -0.98 0.56 4.51
CA GLY A 94 -1.35 -0.83 4.20
C GLY A 94 -1.50 -1.07 2.70
N LEU A 95 -0.92 -2.16 2.21
CA LEU A 95 -1.11 -2.70 0.86
C LEU A 95 -1.74 -4.10 0.94
N PRO A 96 -2.77 -4.39 0.13
CA PRO A 96 -3.45 -5.66 0.18
C PRO A 96 -2.56 -6.79 -0.37
N ALA A 97 -2.93 -8.02 0.01
CA ALA A 97 -2.41 -9.23 -0.60
C ALA A 97 -2.83 -9.35 -2.06
N ASP A 98 -2.09 -10.13 -2.85
CA ASP A 98 -2.57 -10.58 -4.17
C ASP A 98 -3.73 -11.57 -4.04
N ASP A 99 -3.62 -12.49 -3.09
CA ASP A 99 -4.66 -13.44 -2.72
C ASP A 99 -5.42 -12.91 -1.49
N PRO A 100 -6.74 -12.67 -1.57
CA PRO A 100 -7.55 -12.26 -0.42
C PRO A 100 -7.47 -13.19 0.80
N ALA A 101 -7.09 -14.46 0.63
CA ALA A 101 -6.88 -15.41 1.71
C ALA A 101 -5.47 -15.35 2.33
N GLY A 102 -4.55 -14.61 1.70
CA GLY A 102 -3.17 -14.47 2.13
C GLY A 102 -2.93 -13.28 3.06
N ASP A 103 -1.70 -13.21 3.56
CA ASP A 103 -1.25 -12.07 4.36
C ASP A 103 -1.14 -10.80 3.51
N PRO A 104 -1.49 -9.62 4.06
CA PRO A 104 -1.30 -8.35 3.36
C PRO A 104 0.15 -8.15 2.95
N ALA A 105 0.36 -7.61 1.75
CA ALA A 105 1.71 -7.35 1.23
C ALA A 105 2.48 -6.35 2.10
N LEU A 106 1.79 -5.37 2.67
CA LEU A 106 2.37 -4.39 3.60
C LEU A 106 1.35 -4.04 4.69
N VAL A 107 1.78 -4.08 5.94
CA VAL A 107 0.96 -3.69 7.09
C VAL A 107 1.25 -2.23 7.46
N ASP A 108 0.19 -1.45 7.71
CA ASP A 108 0.33 -0.10 8.24
C ASP A 108 0.78 -0.16 9.71
N TRP A 109 1.85 0.55 10.07
CA TRP A 109 2.35 0.59 11.45
C TRP A 109 1.36 1.16 12.47
N ARG A 110 0.30 1.85 12.01
CA ARG A 110 -0.77 2.39 12.87
C ARG A 110 -1.91 1.40 13.13
N ALA A 111 -1.91 0.25 12.46
CA ALA A 111 -2.95 -0.76 12.57
C ALA A 111 -2.98 -1.43 13.94
#